data_AF-A0A1I5I183-F1
#
_entry.id   AF-A0A1I5I183-F1
#
_cell.length_a   1.000
_cell.length_b   1.000
_cell.length_c   1.000
_cell.angle_alpha   90.00
_cell.angle_beta   90.00
_cell.angle_gamma   90.00
#
_symmetry.space_group_name_H-M   'P 1'
#
loop_
_entity.id
_entity.type
_entity.pdbx_description
1 polymer ?
#
loop_
_entity_poly.entity_id
_entity_poly.type
_entity_poly.pdbx_seq_one_letter_code
_entity_poly.pdbx_strand_id
1 'polypeptide(L)'
;MQNNQAKSKTNQSSLNVLNDLHAIMTHLPIVLRDRICEECNWSIPTYYRKCRAGVKGEKAYSKAEEQMIVKVYMETLKGAFDHIDKYKNIQPAS
;
A
#
# COMPACT_ATOMS: atom_id res chain seq x y z
N MET A 1 -47.06 -25.52 -11.23
CA MET A 1 -46.57 -24.48 -10.31
C MET A 1 -45.09 -24.26 -10.59
N GLN A 2 -44.76 -23.29 -11.46
CA GLN A 2 -43.39 -22.87 -11.72
C GLN A 2 -43.05 -21.80 -10.69
N ASN A 3 -41.94 -21.94 -9.96
CA ASN A 3 -41.37 -20.82 -9.22
C ASN A 3 -39.87 -20.75 -9.52
N ASN A 4 -39.54 -19.79 -10.38
CA ASN A 4 -38.20 -19.43 -10.81
C ASN A 4 -37.39 -18.96 -9.60
N GLN A 5 -36.31 -19.68 -9.29
CA GLN A 5 -35.23 -19.11 -8.49
C GLN A 5 -34.53 -18.06 -9.35
N ALA A 6 -34.82 -16.80 -9.06
CA ALA A 6 -34.11 -15.66 -9.60
C ALA A 6 -32.62 -15.80 -9.24
N LYS A 7 -31.81 -16.16 -10.23
CA LYS A 7 -30.36 -15.95 -10.20
C LYS A 7 -30.14 -14.48 -9.89
N SER A 8 -29.66 -14.19 -8.68
CA SER A 8 -29.08 -12.91 -8.31
C SER A 8 -27.94 -12.64 -9.29
N LYS A 9 -28.23 -11.90 -10.36
CA LYS A 9 -27.22 -11.13 -11.08
C LYS A 9 -26.76 -10.09 -10.07
N THR A 10 -25.69 -10.38 -9.35
CA THR A 10 -24.91 -9.33 -8.69
C THR A 10 -24.56 -8.34 -9.78
N ASN A 11 -25.28 -7.22 -9.81
CA ASN A 11 -24.94 -6.08 -10.63
C ASN A 11 -23.46 -5.84 -10.39
N GLN A 12 -22.67 -6.01 -11.43
CA GLN A 12 -21.28 -5.58 -11.50
C GLN A 12 -21.31 -4.09 -11.23
N SER A 13 -21.35 -3.70 -9.94
CA SER A 13 -21.24 -2.32 -9.50
C SER A 13 -20.00 -1.81 -10.21
N SER A 14 -20.20 -0.83 -11.09
CA SER A 14 -19.11 -0.14 -11.77
C SER A 14 -18.12 0.27 -10.71
N LEU A 15 -17.00 -0.44 -10.61
CA LEU A 15 -15.97 -0.21 -9.60
C LEU A 15 -15.61 1.27 -9.69
N ASN A 16 -15.80 2.02 -8.60
CA ASN A 16 -15.38 3.41 -8.53
C ASN A 16 -13.85 3.42 -8.45
N VAL A 17 -13.20 3.37 -9.62
CA VAL A 17 -11.75 3.29 -9.78
C VAL A 17 -11.07 4.44 -9.04
N LEU A 18 -11.62 5.66 -9.13
CA LEU A 18 -11.09 6.81 -8.44
C LEU A 18 -11.05 6.60 -6.92
N ASN A 19 -12.16 6.15 -6.33
CA ASN A 19 -12.24 5.90 -4.89
C ASN A 19 -11.29 4.77 -4.45
N ASP A 20 -11.20 3.68 -5.22
CA ASP A 20 -10.32 2.56 -4.92
C ASP A 20 -8.84 2.97 -4.96
N LEU A 21 -8.41 3.65 -6.03
CA LEU A 21 -7.04 4.15 -6.15
C LEU A 21 -6.70 5.19 -5.08
N HIS A 22 -7.65 6.08 -4.75
CA HIS A 22 -7.49 7.03 -3.66
C HIS A 22 -7.32 6.33 -2.30
N ALA A 23 -8.10 5.28 -2.04
CA ALA A 23 -7.98 4.50 -0.83
C ALA A 23 -6.60 3.83 -0.72
N ILE A 24 -6.08 3.22 -1.79
CA ILE A 24 -4.73 2.64 -1.79
C ILE A 24 -3.69 3.70 -1.43
N MET A 25 -3.71 4.84 -2.13
CA MET A 25 -2.70 5.89 -1.96
C MET A 25 -2.74 6.54 -0.57
N THR A 26 -3.90 6.61 0.07
CA THR A 26 -4.04 7.15 1.43
C THR A 26 -3.65 6.15 2.52
N HIS A 27 -3.84 4.85 2.29
CA HIS A 27 -3.45 3.80 3.23
C HIS A 27 -1.97 3.40 3.11
N LEU A 28 -1.38 3.52 1.91
CA LEU A 28 0.00 3.08 1.64
C LEU A 28 1.03 3.65 2.62
N PRO A 29 1.02 4.97 2.95
CA PRO A 29 1.99 5.54 3.89
C PRO A 29 1.81 5.01 5.32
N ILE A 30 0.57 4.66 5.70
CA ILE A 30 0.23 4.11 7.01
C ILE A 30 0.81 2.70 7.11
N VAL A 31 0.49 1.85 6.12
CA VAL A 31 1.00 0.46 6.05
C VAL A 31 2.53 0.45 6.03
N LEU A 32 3.13 1.31 5.22
CA LEU A 32 4.59 1.41 5.14
C LEU A 32 5.21 1.76 6.49
N ARG A 33 4.69 2.80 7.16
CA ARG A 33 5.17 3.22 8.48
C ARG A 33 5.06 2.08 9.49
N ASP A 34 3.89 1.45 9.56
CA ASP A 34 3.60 0.44 10.58
C ASP A 34 4.48 -0.79 10.39
N ARG A 35 4.66 -1.26 9.15
CA ARG A 35 5.58 -2.36 8.84
C ARG A 35 7.04 -2.03 9.13
N ILE A 36 7.51 -0.83 8.80
CA ILE A 36 8.88 -0.41 9.15
C ILE A 36 9.06 -0.35 10.67
N CYS A 37 8.04 0.13 11.39
CA CYS A 37 8.08 0.18 12.85
C CYS A 37 8.17 -1.23 13.45
N GLU A 38 7.39 -2.18 12.94
CA GLU A 38 7.42 -3.56 13.38
C GLU A 38 8.77 -4.23 13.12
N GLU A 39 9.25 -4.20 11.87
CA GLU A 39 10.47 -4.90 11.45
C GLU A 39 11.75 -4.30 12.06
N CYS A 40 11.79 -2.98 12.26
CA CYS A 40 12.92 -2.30 12.89
C CYS A 40 12.77 -2.14 14.41
N ASN A 41 11.68 -2.66 15.01
CA ASN A 41 11.35 -2.48 16.42
C ASN A 41 11.37 -1.00 16.87
N TRP A 42 10.76 -0.13 16.05
CA TRP A 42 10.62 1.29 16.33
C TRP A 42 9.21 1.61 16.83
N SER A 43 9.13 2.59 17.71
CA SER A 43 7.86 3.29 17.96
C SER A 43 7.57 4.29 16.84
N ILE A 44 6.28 4.62 16.65
CA ILE A 44 5.84 5.66 15.69
C ILE A 44 6.62 6.99 15.89
N PRO A 45 6.83 7.50 17.12
CA PRO A 45 7.67 8.69 17.33
C PRO A 45 9.10 8.52 16.83
N THR A 46 9.70 7.33 17.00
CA THR A 46 11.06 7.03 16.54
C THR A 46 11.15 7.06 15.03
N TYR A 47 10.19 6.45 14.34
CA TYR A 47 10.07 6.52 12.88
C TYR A 47 10.11 7.97 12.39
N TYR A 48 9.23 8.82 12.92
CA TYR A 48 9.17 10.21 12.49
C TYR A 48 10.41 11.03 12.87
N ARG A 49 11.06 10.73 14.01
CA ARG A 49 12.37 11.34 14.34
C ARG A 49 13.41 10.98 13.30
N LYS A 50 13.53 9.70 12.93
CA LYS A 50 14.49 9.22 11.93
C LYS A 50 14.21 9.77 10.53
N CYS A 51 12.94 9.88 10.12
CA CYS A 51 12.57 10.53 8.85
C CYS A 51 13.08 11.98 8.76
N ARG A 52 13.06 12.73 9.86
CA ARG A 52 13.54 14.13 9.90
C ARG A 52 15.04 14.27 10.14
N ALA A 53 15.72 13.21 10.55
CA ALA A 53 17.12 13.28 10.97
C ALA A 53 18.10 13.51 9.80
N GLY A 54 17.75 13.09 8.58
CA GLY A 54 18.57 13.28 7.37
C GLY A 54 18.83 14.74 6.96
N VAL A 55 18.16 15.71 7.59
CA VAL A 55 18.38 17.15 7.34
C VAL A 55 19.74 17.63 7.85
N LYS A 56 20.40 16.88 8.76
CA LYS A 56 21.66 17.30 9.42
C LYS A 56 22.90 16.46 9.08
N GLY A 57 22.82 15.58 8.08
CA GLY A 57 24.01 14.95 7.48
C GLY A 57 24.44 13.58 8.01
N GLU A 58 23.84 13.07 9.09
CA GLU A 58 24.12 11.70 9.59
C GLU A 58 22.90 10.77 9.42
N LYS A 59 23.16 9.54 8.92
CA LYS A 59 22.15 8.49 8.85
C LYS A 59 21.72 8.12 10.27
N ALA A 60 20.46 8.35 10.62
CA ALA A 60 19.92 8.05 11.95
C ALA A 60 19.51 6.58 12.13
N TYR A 61 19.98 5.69 11.27
CA TYR A 61 19.67 4.27 11.28
C TYR A 61 20.87 3.45 10.84
N SER A 62 20.93 2.21 11.32
CA SER A 62 21.98 1.25 10.98
C SER A 62 21.85 0.74 9.54
N LYS A 63 22.91 0.09 9.05
CA LYS A 63 22.88 -0.56 7.73
C LYS A 63 21.83 -1.67 7.62
N ALA A 64 21.57 -2.40 8.71
CA ALA A 64 20.54 -3.44 8.74
C ALA A 64 19.13 -2.82 8.66
N GLU A 65 18.89 -1.75 9.42
CA GLU A 65 17.64 -0.98 9.35
C GLU A 65 17.45 -0.39 7.94
N GLU A 66 18.51 0.12 7.30
CA GLU A 66 18.46 0.61 5.92
C GLU A 66 18.00 -0.45 4.92
N GLN A 67 18.57 -1.66 4.99
CA GLN A 67 18.16 -2.78 4.15
C GLN A 67 16.68 -3.15 4.38
N MET A 68 16.26 -3.15 5.65
CA MET A 68 14.88 -3.47 6.01
C MET A 68 13.90 -2.42 5.49
N ILE A 69 14.21 -1.13 5.63
CA ILE A 69 13.40 -0.04 5.07
C ILE A 69 13.17 -0.24 3.57
N VAL A 70 14.25 -0.49 2.81
CA VAL A 70 14.15 -0.69 1.35
C VAL A 70 13.32 -1.93 1.01
N LYS A 71 13.54 -3.04 1.72
CA LYS A 71 12.78 -4.28 1.54
C LYS A 71 11.27 -4.04 1.75
N VAL A 72 10.90 -3.50 2.91
CA VAL A 72 9.49 -3.23 3.25
C VAL A 72 8.86 -2.25 2.27
N TYR A 73 9.59 -1.23 1.83
CA TYR A 73 9.13 -0.28 0.82
C TYR A 73 8.79 -0.97 -0.50
N MET A 74 9.71 -1.78 -1.03
CA MET A 74 9.53 -2.50 -2.29
C MET A 74 8.37 -3.49 -2.22
N GLU A 75 8.26 -4.25 -1.13
CA GLU A 75 7.15 -5.20 -0.92
C GLU A 75 5.80 -4.48 -0.83
N THR A 76 5.75 -3.33 -0.15
CA THR A 76 4.52 -2.55 -0.01
C THR A 76 4.07 -1.94 -1.34
N LEU A 77 5.02 -1.42 -2.13
CA LEU A 77 4.73 -0.95 -3.49
C LEU A 77 4.29 -2.09 -4.39
N LYS A 78 4.95 -3.25 -4.33
CA LYS A 78 4.56 -4.42 -5.11
C LYS A 78 3.11 -4.81 -4.83
N GLY A 79 2.71 -4.88 -3.56
CA GLY A 79 1.31 -5.16 -3.20
C GLY A 79 0.33 -4.13 -3.74
N ALA A 80 0.72 -2.85 -3.80
CA ALA A 80 -0.10 -1.81 -4.43
C ALA A 80 -0.23 -2.00 -5.94
N PHE A 81 0.86 -2.36 -6.64
CA PHE A 81 0.83 -2.67 -8.07
C PHE A 81 0.00 -3.92 -8.37
N ASP A 82 0.18 -4.99 -7.58
CA ASP A 82 -0.60 -6.23 -7.70
C ASP A 82 -2.11 -5.95 -7.52
N HIS A 83 -2.49 -4.98 -6.68
CA HIS A 83 -3.89 -4.56 -6.55
C HIS A 83 -4.40 -3.78 -7.77
N ILE A 84 -3.56 -2.97 -8.40
CA ILE A 84 -3.91 -2.19 -9.59
C ILE A 84 -4.00 -3.07 -10.85
N ASP A 85 -3.36 -4.24 -10.88
CA ASP A 85 -3.41 -5.19 -12.01
C ASP A 85 -4.83 -5.60 -12.40
N LYS A 86 -5.80 -5.55 -11.48
CA LYS A 86 -7.23 -5.77 -11.79
C LYS A 86 -7.79 -4.77 -12.81
N TYR A 87 -7.13 -3.62 -12.99
CA TYR A 87 -7.46 -2.57 -13.95
C TYR A 87 -6.64 -2.62 -15.23
N LYS A 88 -5.81 -3.66 -15.46
CA LYS A 88 -4.96 -3.79 -16.66
C LYS A 88 -5.70 -3.65 -17.99
N ASN A 89 -6.97 -4.04 -18.04
CA ASN A 89 -7.80 -3.96 -19.24
C ASN A 89 -8.31 -2.53 -19.55
N ILE A 90 -8.13 -1.59 -18.61
CA ILE A 90 -8.53 -0.19 -18.71
C ILE A 90 -7.31 0.71 -18.95
N GLN A 91 -6.09 0.18 -18.79
CA GLN A 91 -4.89 0.97 -19.02
C GLN A 91 -4.76 1.33 -20.50
N PRO A 92 -4.45 2.60 -20.81
CA PRO A 92 -4.17 2.99 -22.19
C PRO A 92 -2.95 2.22 -22.69
N ALA A 93 -2.99 1.79 -23.95
CA ALA A 93 -1.82 1.21 -24.60
C ALA A 93 -0.67 2.23 -24.55
N SER A 94 0.49 1.78 -24.08
CA SER A 94 1.72 2.58 -23.99
C SER A 94 2.32 2.87 -25.36
#